data_AF-A0A382ZZK9-F1
#
_entry.id   AF-A0A382ZZK9-F1
#
_cell.length_a   1.000
_cell.length_b   1.000
_cell.length_c   1.000
_cell.angle_alpha   90.00
_cell.angle_beta   90.00
_cell.angle_gamma   90.00
#
_symmetry.space_group_name_H-M   'P 1'
#
loop_
_entity.id
_entity.type
_entity.pdbx_description
1 polymer ?
#
loop_
_entity_poly.entity_id
_entity_poly.type
_entity_poly.pdbx_seq_one_letter_code
_entity_poly.pdbx_strand_id
1 'polypeptide(L)'
;RTFAGSGKSSVLAVKLTGNFKTAFPSGDPEALPPADANGTSAPDKSLKVIRENSQPVVVLVGDVDLLSDGMPANQPLMDIRGNRAGFAQSNITFIMNLADYLTGDDDLIRVRSKSQRDRPLELLDRMIEKKTRDTQVELDKLKDDITEANEQYDKADKEYDESQRKMLMTLQLVGNEISVNKEEHLKAQAAHAELQKKIQKAEEVRKVARAAVRKKSAELREEISALKFRIKWANILIMPALVALFGVLVAVAR
;
A
#
# COMPACT_ATOMS: atom_id res chain seq x y z
N ARG A 1 -33.63 13.18 -15.49
CA ARG A 1 -34.55 13.19 -14.31
C ARG A 1 -33.79 13.82 -13.16
N THR A 2 -34.15 15.03 -12.75
CA THR A 2 -33.51 15.76 -11.63
C THR A 2 -34.24 15.39 -10.34
N PHE A 3 -33.56 14.67 -9.44
CA PHE A 3 -34.07 14.36 -8.12
C PHE A 3 -33.87 15.56 -7.20
N ALA A 4 -34.96 16.10 -6.65
CA ALA A 4 -34.92 17.13 -5.61
C ALA A 4 -35.01 16.44 -4.25
N GLY A 5 -33.88 16.31 -3.56
CA GLY A 5 -33.82 15.69 -2.24
C GLY A 5 -34.60 16.50 -1.20
N SER A 6 -35.30 15.82 -0.28
CA SER A 6 -36.13 16.45 0.75
C SER A 6 -35.34 17.13 1.87
N GLY A 7 -34.00 17.03 1.88
CA GLY A 7 -33.11 17.59 2.90
C GLY A 7 -33.25 16.97 4.29
N LYS A 8 -34.08 15.94 4.45
CA LYS A 8 -34.33 15.25 5.73
C LYS A 8 -33.50 13.97 5.80
N SER A 9 -32.99 13.67 6.99
CA SER A 9 -32.38 12.36 7.27
C SER A 9 -33.47 11.29 7.25
N SER A 10 -33.35 10.34 6.32
CA SER A 10 -34.21 9.17 6.23
C SER A 10 -33.45 7.95 6.74
N VAL A 11 -34.13 7.13 7.54
CA VAL A 11 -33.55 5.86 7.99
C VAL A 11 -33.60 4.86 6.83
N LEU A 12 -32.43 4.40 6.38
CA LEU A 12 -32.33 3.46 5.26
C LEU A 12 -32.62 2.02 5.67
N ALA A 13 -32.17 1.61 6.86
CA ALA A 13 -32.41 0.28 7.39
C ALA A 13 -32.67 0.31 8.90
N VAL A 14 -33.61 -0.52 9.36
CA VAL A 14 -34.01 -0.64 10.77
C VAL A 14 -33.96 -2.10 11.19
N LYS A 15 -33.32 -2.37 12.32
CA LYS A 15 -33.39 -3.66 13.01
C LYS A 15 -34.52 -3.62 14.04
N LEU A 16 -35.48 -4.51 13.91
CA LEU A 16 -36.61 -4.69 14.81
C LEU A 16 -36.42 -6.00 15.59
N THR A 17 -36.51 -5.92 16.90
CA THR A 17 -36.37 -7.07 17.82
C THR A 17 -37.47 -7.02 18.86
N GLY A 18 -38.02 -8.18 19.20
CA GLY A 18 -39.01 -8.31 20.27
C GLY A 18 -40.04 -9.38 19.95
N ASN A 19 -41.14 -9.38 20.70
CA ASN A 19 -42.19 -10.38 20.52
C ASN A 19 -43.10 -9.96 19.36
N PHE A 20 -42.89 -10.54 18.19
CA PHE A 20 -43.79 -10.38 17.05
C PHE A 20 -45.06 -11.23 17.20
N LYS A 21 -46.21 -10.65 16.85
CA LYS A 21 -47.44 -11.41 16.69
C LYS A 21 -47.43 -12.07 15.32
N THR A 22 -47.89 -13.32 15.23
CA THR A 22 -48.05 -13.99 13.93
C THR A 22 -49.10 -13.26 13.09
N ALA A 23 -48.82 -13.09 11.80
CA ALA A 23 -49.78 -12.56 10.83
C ALA A 23 -50.87 -13.59 10.46
N PHE A 24 -50.70 -14.85 10.89
CA PHE A 24 -51.59 -15.96 10.61
C PHE A 24 -52.15 -16.56 11.92
N PRO A 25 -52.99 -15.81 12.65
CA PRO A 25 -53.57 -16.30 13.90
C PRO A 25 -54.50 -17.51 13.71
N SER A 26 -55.12 -17.61 12.52
CA SER A 26 -56.09 -18.66 12.18
C SER A 26 -55.45 -19.95 11.65
N GLY A 27 -54.13 -20.01 11.54
CA GLY A 27 -53.42 -21.16 10.97
C GLY A 27 -52.88 -20.91 9.56
N ASP A 28 -52.30 -21.94 8.96
CA ASP A 28 -51.74 -21.91 7.60
C ASP A 28 -52.81 -21.51 6.55
N PRO A 29 -52.62 -20.41 5.79
CA PRO A 29 -53.58 -19.96 4.78
C PRO A 29 -53.68 -20.91 3.57
N GLU A 30 -52.69 -21.78 3.36
CA GLU A 30 -52.70 -22.79 2.28
C GLU A 30 -53.30 -24.13 2.73
N ALA A 31 -53.74 -24.23 3.99
CA ALA A 31 -54.39 -25.43 4.50
C ALA A 31 -55.70 -25.70 3.75
N LEU A 32 -55.69 -26.74 2.91
CA LEU A 32 -56.90 -27.23 2.28
C LEU A 32 -57.82 -27.82 3.36
N PRO A 33 -59.13 -27.50 3.34
CA PRO A 33 -60.08 -28.14 4.23
C PRO A 33 -60.08 -29.65 3.97
N PRO A 34 -60.34 -30.49 4.99
CA PRO A 34 -60.46 -31.93 4.81
C PRO A 34 -61.49 -32.23 3.72
N ALA A 35 -61.14 -33.09 2.76
CA ALA A 35 -62.04 -33.46 1.67
C ALA A 35 -63.30 -34.22 2.16
N ASP A 36 -63.23 -34.83 3.34
CA ASP A 36 -64.30 -35.61 3.96
C ASP A 36 -64.66 -35.08 5.36
N ALA A 37 -65.93 -35.17 5.73
CA ALA A 37 -66.46 -34.71 7.03
C ALA A 37 -65.88 -35.46 8.26
N ASN A 38 -65.20 -36.60 8.04
CA ASN A 38 -64.49 -37.37 9.07
C ASN A 38 -62.95 -37.32 8.90
N GLY A 39 -62.44 -36.47 8.00
CA GLY A 39 -61.01 -36.35 7.75
C GLY A 39 -60.30 -35.62 8.90
N THR A 40 -59.26 -36.23 9.45
CA THR A 40 -58.37 -35.57 10.41
C THR A 40 -57.57 -34.49 9.67
N SER A 41 -57.70 -33.23 10.06
CA SER A 41 -56.87 -32.17 9.48
C SER A 41 -55.39 -32.41 9.82
N ALA A 42 -54.51 -32.11 8.87
CA ALA A 42 -53.08 -32.14 9.14
C ALA A 42 -52.77 -31.19 10.32
N PRO A 43 -51.87 -31.57 11.25
CA PRO A 43 -51.50 -30.70 12.36
C PRO A 43 -50.98 -29.38 11.81
N ASP A 44 -51.53 -28.29 12.32
CA ASP A 44 -51.21 -26.94 11.89
C ASP A 44 -49.71 -26.65 12.12
N LYS A 45 -48.97 -26.52 11.02
CA LYS A 45 -47.53 -26.24 11.03
C LYS A 45 -47.24 -24.74 11.05
N SER A 46 -48.26 -23.88 10.99
CA SER A 46 -48.05 -22.45 11.11
C SER A 46 -47.52 -22.10 12.49
N LEU A 47 -46.53 -21.22 12.54
CA LEU A 47 -45.93 -20.76 13.78
C LEU A 47 -46.93 -19.87 14.53
N LYS A 48 -47.78 -20.47 15.36
CA LYS A 48 -48.75 -19.75 16.19
C LYS A 48 -48.10 -18.95 17.31
N VAL A 49 -46.92 -19.39 17.74
CA VAL A 49 -46.16 -18.76 18.83
C VAL A 49 -44.68 -18.73 18.43
N ILE A 50 -44.01 -17.64 18.76
CA ILE A 50 -42.55 -17.54 18.77
C ILE A 50 -42.01 -18.64 19.69
N ARG A 51 -40.97 -19.37 19.28
CA ARG A 51 -40.32 -20.37 20.14
C ARG A 51 -40.01 -19.74 21.49
N GLU A 52 -40.34 -20.44 22.58
CA GLU A 52 -40.01 -20.01 23.93
C GLU A 52 -38.50 -19.73 24.03
N ASN A 53 -38.13 -18.57 24.60
CA ASN A 53 -36.76 -18.04 24.66
C ASN A 53 -36.09 -17.63 23.33
N SER A 54 -36.83 -17.46 22.23
CA SER A 54 -36.28 -16.85 21.01
C SER A 54 -36.58 -15.36 20.92
N GLN A 55 -35.57 -14.55 20.57
CA GLN A 55 -35.73 -13.14 20.20
C GLN A 55 -35.71 -13.03 18.67
N PRO A 56 -36.87 -13.05 18.00
CA PRO A 56 -36.89 -12.91 16.54
C PRO A 56 -36.37 -11.53 16.14
N VAL A 57 -35.70 -11.50 14.99
CA VAL A 57 -35.11 -10.28 14.43
C VAL A 57 -35.65 -10.09 13.02
N VAL A 58 -36.12 -8.88 12.74
CA VAL A 58 -36.55 -8.46 11.41
C VAL A 58 -35.72 -7.23 11.01
N VAL A 59 -35.18 -7.23 9.80
CA VAL A 59 -34.47 -6.07 9.25
C VAL A 59 -35.26 -5.51 8.08
N LEU A 60 -35.74 -4.28 8.24
CA LEU A 60 -36.46 -3.53 7.22
C LEU A 60 -35.49 -2.61 6.49
N VAL A 61 -35.42 -2.72 5.17
CA VAL A 61 -34.64 -1.82 4.31
C VAL A 61 -35.63 -1.02 3.46
N GLY A 62 -35.48 0.31 3.47
CA GLY A 62 -36.41 1.24 2.83
C GLY A 62 -36.20 1.43 1.33
N ASP A 63 -35.16 0.84 0.75
CA ASP A 63 -34.80 0.99 -0.66
C ASP A 63 -34.55 -0.37 -1.32
N VAL A 64 -35.25 -0.63 -2.43
CA VAL A 64 -35.14 -1.86 -3.21
C VAL A 64 -33.95 -1.83 -4.17
N ASP A 65 -33.41 -0.65 -4.48
CA ASP A 65 -32.25 -0.50 -5.35
C ASP A 65 -30.98 -1.12 -4.74
N LEU A 66 -30.99 -1.42 -3.43
CA LEU A 66 -29.97 -2.23 -2.75
C LEU A 66 -29.73 -3.58 -3.43
N LEU A 67 -30.79 -4.19 -4.00
CA LEU A 67 -30.75 -5.50 -4.67
C LEU A 67 -30.57 -5.39 -6.19
N SER A 68 -30.39 -4.18 -6.72
CA SER A 68 -30.25 -3.97 -8.15
C SER A 68 -28.90 -4.52 -8.66
N ASP A 69 -28.96 -5.30 -9.74
CA ASP A 69 -27.80 -5.87 -10.46
C ASP A 69 -27.14 -4.84 -11.41
N GLY A 70 -27.55 -3.58 -11.32
CA GLY A 70 -27.29 -2.54 -12.32
C GLY A 70 -25.85 -1.99 -12.36
N MET A 71 -24.99 -2.38 -11.41
CA MET A 71 -23.57 -2.05 -11.43
C MET A 71 -22.75 -3.32 -11.36
N PRO A 72 -21.75 -3.50 -12.24
CA PRO A 72 -20.85 -4.64 -12.14
C PRO A 72 -20.15 -4.58 -10.78
N ALA A 73 -20.56 -5.44 -9.85
CA ALA A 73 -19.97 -5.62 -8.52
C ALA A 73 -18.45 -5.88 -8.57
N ASN A 74 -17.91 -6.09 -9.78
CA ASN A 74 -16.53 -6.41 -10.08
C ASN A 74 -15.73 -5.29 -10.76
N GLN A 75 -16.25 -4.05 -10.89
CA GLN A 75 -15.40 -2.93 -11.32
C GLN A 75 -14.65 -2.37 -10.11
N PRO A 76 -13.33 -2.62 -9.98
CA PRO A 76 -12.55 -1.94 -8.96
C PRO A 76 -12.59 -0.44 -9.24
N LEU A 77 -12.81 0.38 -8.21
CA LEU A 77 -12.45 1.79 -8.33
C LEU A 77 -10.96 1.83 -8.65
N MET A 78 -10.59 2.50 -9.73
CA MET A 78 -9.21 2.84 -9.98
C MET A 78 -8.97 4.22 -9.37
N ASP A 79 -7.99 4.35 -8.49
CA ASP A 79 -7.46 5.67 -8.15
C ASP A 79 -6.86 6.31 -9.41
N ILE A 80 -6.64 7.63 -9.38
CA ILE A 80 -6.02 8.44 -10.45
C ILE A 80 -4.67 7.85 -10.92
N ARG A 81 -4.04 7.01 -10.08
CA ARG A 81 -2.78 6.29 -10.36
C ARG A 81 -2.96 4.85 -10.90
N GLY A 82 -4.17 4.41 -11.20
CA GLY A 82 -4.47 3.07 -11.74
C GLY A 82 -4.44 1.93 -10.71
N ASN A 83 -4.30 2.24 -9.42
CA ASN A 83 -4.35 1.24 -8.35
C ASN A 83 -5.79 0.85 -8.03
N ARG A 84 -6.04 -0.43 -7.76
CA ARG A 84 -7.34 -0.94 -7.32
C ARG A 84 -7.66 -0.38 -5.92
N ALA A 85 -8.56 0.59 -5.83
CA ALA A 85 -9.04 1.24 -4.61
C ALA A 85 -10.22 0.51 -3.95
N GLY A 86 -10.35 -0.80 -4.18
CA GLY A 86 -11.48 -1.61 -3.71
C GLY A 86 -12.66 -1.64 -4.67
N PHE A 87 -13.75 -2.28 -4.26
CA PHE A 87 -14.99 -2.37 -5.06
C PHE A 87 -15.92 -1.21 -4.72
N ALA A 88 -16.57 -0.63 -5.74
CA ALA A 88 -17.53 0.48 -5.57
C ALA A 88 -18.73 0.12 -4.70
N GLN A 89 -19.05 -1.18 -4.62
CA GLN A 89 -20.35 -1.63 -4.15
C GLN A 89 -20.24 -2.59 -2.97
N SER A 90 -20.67 -2.12 -1.80
CA SER A 90 -20.72 -2.94 -0.57
C SER A 90 -22.13 -3.47 -0.26
N ASN A 91 -23.12 -3.19 -1.11
CA ASN A 91 -24.51 -3.65 -0.91
C ASN A 91 -24.62 -5.18 -0.84
N ILE A 92 -23.92 -5.91 -1.71
CA ILE A 92 -23.90 -7.38 -1.67
C ILE A 92 -23.24 -7.90 -0.39
N THR A 93 -22.16 -7.26 0.05
CA THR A 93 -21.47 -7.59 1.30
C THR A 93 -22.40 -7.35 2.49
N PHE A 94 -23.18 -6.26 2.48
CA PHE A 94 -24.19 -5.99 3.48
C PHE A 94 -25.27 -7.08 3.51
N ILE A 95 -25.84 -7.47 2.36
CA ILE A 95 -26.85 -8.54 2.29
C ILE A 95 -26.29 -9.88 2.75
N MET A 96 -25.09 -10.26 2.33
CA MET A 96 -24.44 -11.50 2.76
C MET A 96 -24.20 -11.50 4.28
N ASN A 97 -23.67 -10.40 4.82
CA ASN A 97 -23.48 -10.27 6.26
C ASN A 97 -24.81 -10.26 7.02
N LEU A 98 -25.88 -9.71 6.44
CA LEU A 98 -27.22 -9.71 7.02
C LEU A 98 -27.83 -11.12 7.01
N ALA A 99 -27.67 -11.87 5.92
CA ALA A 99 -28.11 -13.26 5.83
C ALA A 99 -27.36 -14.11 6.86
N ASP A 100 -26.05 -13.94 6.98
CA ASP A 100 -25.24 -14.58 8.02
C ASP A 100 -25.67 -14.17 9.42
N TYR A 101 -26.04 -12.89 9.61
CA TYR A 101 -26.54 -12.37 10.88
C TYR A 101 -27.91 -12.97 11.28
N LEU A 102 -28.81 -13.18 10.31
CA LEU A 102 -30.16 -13.69 10.55
C LEU A 102 -30.21 -15.22 10.66
N THR A 103 -29.24 -15.93 10.09
CA THR A 103 -29.18 -17.40 10.07
C THR A 103 -28.15 -17.98 11.04
N GLY A 104 -27.16 -17.19 11.44
CA GLY A 104 -26.06 -17.62 12.28
C GLY A 104 -26.33 -17.52 13.79
N ASP A 105 -25.45 -18.15 14.56
CA ASP A 105 -25.35 -17.98 16.00
C ASP A 105 -24.62 -16.65 16.32
N ASP A 106 -25.13 -15.88 17.29
CA ASP A 106 -24.53 -14.61 17.74
C ASP A 106 -23.05 -14.80 18.11
N ASP A 107 -22.68 -15.98 18.63
CA ASP A 107 -21.30 -16.32 18.97
C ASP A 107 -20.39 -16.47 17.74
N LEU A 108 -20.89 -17.04 16.63
CA LEU A 108 -20.12 -17.16 15.38
C LEU A 108 -19.97 -15.80 14.67
N ILE A 109 -20.97 -14.93 14.77
CA ILE A 109 -20.94 -13.57 14.18
C ILE A 109 -19.82 -12.74 14.83
N ARG A 110 -19.64 -12.84 16.15
CA ARG A 110 -18.57 -12.13 16.88
C ARG A 110 -17.18 -12.54 16.44
N VAL A 111 -16.97 -13.81 16.10
CA VAL A 111 -15.66 -14.32 15.66
C VAL A 111 -15.28 -13.82 14.27
N ARG A 112 -16.24 -13.68 13.34
CA ARG A 112 -15.99 -13.18 11.97
C ARG A 112 -15.51 -11.74 11.92
N SER A 113 -15.93 -10.92 12.89
CA SER A 113 -15.54 -9.49 13.00
C SER A 113 -14.04 -9.26 13.27
N LYS A 114 -13.25 -10.30 13.52
CA LYS A 114 -11.79 -10.20 13.71
C LYS A 114 -10.98 -10.09 12.41
N SER A 115 -11.62 -9.96 11.25
CA SER A 115 -10.89 -9.84 9.99
C SER A 115 -10.13 -8.51 9.93
N GLN A 116 -8.81 -8.62 10.02
CA GLN A 116 -7.81 -7.55 9.90
C GLN A 116 -7.89 -6.42 10.92
N ARG A 117 -7.46 -6.72 12.16
CA ARG A 117 -6.74 -5.69 12.91
C ARG A 117 -5.33 -5.58 12.35
N ASP A 118 -5.11 -4.59 11.48
CA ASP A 118 -3.76 -4.14 11.16
C ASP A 118 -3.11 -3.63 12.45
N ARG A 119 -2.12 -4.38 12.95
CA ARG A 119 -1.25 -3.94 14.03
C ARG A 119 0.09 -3.57 13.40
N PRO A 120 0.22 -2.33 12.87
CA PRO A 120 1.48 -1.88 12.31
C PRO A 120 2.57 -1.96 13.38
N LEU A 121 3.78 -2.32 12.97
CA LEU A 121 4.90 -2.49 13.86
C LEU A 121 5.55 -1.12 14.13
N GLU A 122 4.84 -0.22 14.83
CA GLU A 122 5.25 1.18 15.04
C GLU A 122 6.66 1.34 15.62
N LEU A 123 7.10 0.40 16.46
CA LEU A 123 8.46 0.41 17.00
C LEU A 123 9.50 0.12 15.91
N LEU A 124 9.24 -0.84 15.02
CA LEU A 124 10.08 -1.14 13.87
C LEU A 124 10.12 0.04 12.91
N ASP A 125 8.96 0.64 12.64
CA ASP A 125 8.86 1.79 11.75
C ASP A 125 9.67 2.98 12.27
N ARG A 126 9.56 3.28 13.57
CA ARG A 126 10.41 4.30 14.22
C ARG A 126 11.91 3.99 14.13
N MET A 127 12.31 2.72 14.26
CA MET A 127 13.72 2.33 14.11
C MET A 127 14.22 2.53 12.67
N ILE A 128 13.41 2.17 11.68
CA ILE A 128 13.72 2.36 10.26
C ILE A 128 13.79 3.85 9.93
N GLU A 129 12.83 4.63 10.43
CA GLU A 129 12.79 6.08 10.24
C GLU A 129 14.03 6.75 10.80
N LYS A 130 14.44 6.38 12.03
CA LYS A 130 15.66 6.90 12.65
C LYS A 130 16.90 6.61 11.79
N LYS A 131 17.11 5.35 11.38
CA LYS A 131 18.24 4.99 10.51
C LYS A 131 18.24 5.74 9.18
N THR A 132 17.06 5.87 8.58
CA THR A 132 16.90 6.60 7.31
C THR A 132 17.25 8.06 7.50
N ARG A 133 16.77 8.68 8.58
CA ARG A 133 17.06 10.09 8.90
C ARG A 133 18.55 10.32 9.12
N ASP A 134 19.21 9.48 9.92
CA ASP A 134 20.63 9.60 10.20
C ASP A 134 21.46 9.47 8.91
N THR A 135 21.11 8.52 8.03
CA THR A 135 21.80 8.33 6.75
C THR A 135 21.47 9.40 5.71
N GLN A 136 20.27 9.98 5.77
CA GLN A 136 19.85 11.03 4.86
C GLN A 136 20.74 12.27 4.99
N VAL A 137 21.13 12.63 6.22
CA VAL A 137 22.05 13.75 6.47
C VAL A 137 23.40 13.52 5.80
N GLU A 138 23.93 12.30 5.83
CA GLU A 138 25.18 11.96 5.14
C GLU A 138 25.00 11.96 3.62
N LEU A 139 23.89 11.40 3.12
CA LEU A 139 23.58 11.40 1.69
C LEU A 139 23.44 12.80 1.12
N ASP A 140 22.87 13.73 1.88
CA ASP A 140 22.70 15.11 1.43
C ASP A 140 24.05 15.82 1.33
N LYS A 141 24.95 15.63 2.31
CA LYS A 141 26.35 16.11 2.19
C LYS A 141 27.05 15.55 0.94
N LEU A 142 26.92 14.25 0.69
CA LEU A 142 27.53 13.64 -0.51
C LEU A 142 26.90 14.15 -1.82
N LYS A 143 25.62 14.56 -1.81
CA LYS A 143 24.99 15.19 -2.98
C LYS A 143 25.51 16.60 -3.20
N ASP A 144 25.75 17.34 -2.13
CA ASP A 144 26.36 18.67 -2.21
C ASP A 144 27.77 18.54 -2.82
N ASP A 145 28.59 17.61 -2.34
CA ASP A 145 29.92 17.30 -2.92
C ASP A 145 29.84 16.92 -4.41
N ILE A 146 28.82 16.13 -4.82
CA ILE A 146 28.59 15.81 -6.23
C ILE A 146 28.22 17.06 -7.03
N THR A 147 27.43 17.95 -6.46
CA THR A 147 26.97 19.18 -7.11
C THR A 147 28.17 20.09 -7.35
N GLU A 148 29.00 20.31 -6.33
CA GLU A 148 30.26 21.04 -6.45
C GLU A 148 31.21 20.40 -7.48
N ALA A 149 31.37 19.08 -7.46
CA ALA A 149 32.21 18.36 -8.42
C ALA A 149 31.66 18.46 -9.87
N ASN A 150 30.34 18.44 -10.06
CA ASN A 150 29.73 18.66 -11.36
C ASN A 150 29.98 20.09 -11.84
N GLU A 151 29.83 21.10 -10.98
CA GLU A 151 30.08 22.50 -11.36
C GLU A 151 31.54 22.73 -11.77
N GLN A 152 32.50 22.15 -11.03
CA GLN A 152 33.92 22.24 -11.38
C GLN A 152 34.21 21.58 -12.73
N TYR A 153 33.61 20.41 -12.98
CA TYR A 153 33.72 19.75 -14.27
C TYR A 153 33.12 20.59 -15.38
N ASP A 154 31.89 21.11 -15.21
CA ASP A 154 31.20 21.87 -16.24
C ASP A 154 31.95 23.17 -16.58
N LYS A 155 32.64 23.78 -15.60
CA LYS A 155 33.55 24.91 -15.83
C LYS A 155 34.79 24.47 -16.64
N ALA A 156 35.44 23.38 -16.24
CA ALA A 156 36.63 22.86 -16.93
C ALA A 156 36.33 22.41 -18.37
N ASP A 157 35.15 21.82 -18.60
CA ASP A 157 34.67 21.36 -19.90
C ASP A 157 34.41 22.55 -20.84
N LYS A 158 33.76 23.62 -20.33
CA LYS A 158 33.59 24.88 -21.08
C LYS A 158 34.93 25.53 -21.45
N GLU A 159 35.87 25.62 -20.50
CA GLU A 159 37.21 26.16 -20.76
C GLU A 159 37.95 25.36 -21.84
N TYR A 160 37.81 24.03 -21.80
CA TYR A 160 38.41 23.15 -22.81
C TYR A 160 37.77 23.32 -24.19
N ASP A 161 36.44 23.40 -24.27
CA ASP A 161 35.71 23.65 -25.52
C ASP A 161 36.07 25.00 -26.13
N GLU A 162 36.17 26.05 -25.31
CA GLU A 162 36.62 27.37 -25.77
C GLU A 162 38.07 27.34 -26.26
N SER A 163 38.96 26.66 -25.55
CA SER A 163 40.34 26.48 -25.99
C SER A 163 40.37 25.73 -27.33
N GLN A 164 39.54 24.69 -27.49
CA GLN A 164 39.50 23.85 -28.70
C GLN A 164 39.08 24.67 -29.91
N ARG A 165 38.05 25.51 -29.75
CA ARG A 165 37.60 26.44 -30.78
C ARG A 165 38.67 27.46 -31.15
N LYS A 166 39.37 28.03 -30.16
CA LYS A 166 40.48 28.97 -30.40
C LYS A 166 41.62 28.30 -31.17
N MET A 167 41.99 27.07 -30.80
CA MET A 167 43.01 26.28 -31.52
C MET A 167 42.59 26.03 -32.97
N LEU A 168 41.37 25.52 -33.19
CA LEU A 168 40.84 25.28 -34.54
C LEU A 168 40.82 26.56 -35.38
N MET A 169 40.43 27.69 -34.80
CA MET A 169 40.44 29.00 -35.45
C MET A 169 41.86 29.44 -35.81
N THR A 170 42.84 29.27 -34.91
CA THR A 170 44.25 29.55 -35.23
C THR A 170 44.79 28.65 -36.32
N LEU A 171 44.48 27.34 -36.33
CA LEU A 171 44.89 26.44 -37.41
C LEU A 171 44.25 26.81 -38.75
N GLN A 172 43.00 27.28 -38.75
CA GLN A 172 42.30 27.68 -39.96
C GLN A 172 42.86 28.99 -40.55
N LEU A 173 43.29 29.93 -39.70
CA LEU A 173 43.96 31.17 -40.12
C LEU A 173 45.36 30.92 -40.71
N VAL A 174 46.07 29.88 -40.25
CA VAL A 174 47.38 29.48 -40.80
C VAL A 174 47.29 29.01 -42.26
N GLY A 175 46.13 28.53 -42.71
CA GLY A 175 45.90 28.07 -44.09
C GLY A 175 45.89 29.21 -45.15
N ASN A 176 45.67 30.45 -44.72
CA ASN A 176 45.71 31.65 -45.57
C ASN A 176 46.83 32.59 -45.08
N GLU A 177 48.04 32.38 -45.58
CA GLU A 177 49.16 33.35 -45.61
C GLU A 177 49.47 34.18 -44.34
N ILE A 178 49.71 33.57 -43.18
CA ILE A 178 50.51 34.23 -42.12
C ILE A 178 51.38 33.19 -41.43
N SER A 179 52.70 33.45 -41.41
CA SER A 179 53.68 32.69 -40.62
C SER A 179 53.38 32.85 -39.13
N VAL A 180 52.53 31.99 -38.58
CA VAL A 180 52.28 31.96 -37.14
C VAL A 180 53.53 31.42 -36.44
N ASN A 181 53.96 32.14 -35.41
CA ASN A 181 55.12 31.84 -34.60
C ASN A 181 55.01 30.40 -34.08
N LYS A 182 55.94 29.52 -34.48
CA LYS A 182 55.93 28.08 -34.10
C LYS A 182 55.79 27.86 -32.58
N GLU A 183 56.24 28.85 -31.80
CA GLU A 183 56.11 28.91 -30.34
C GLU A 183 54.66 29.06 -29.84
N GLU A 184 53.80 29.82 -30.52
CA GLU A 184 52.40 30.02 -30.09
C GLU A 184 51.58 28.75 -30.26
N HIS A 185 51.82 28.00 -31.33
CA HIS A 185 51.23 26.67 -31.52
C HIS A 185 51.67 25.67 -30.45
N LEU A 186 52.95 25.65 -30.10
CA LEU A 186 53.48 24.78 -29.04
C LEU A 186 52.92 25.14 -27.67
N LYS A 187 52.78 26.44 -27.35
CA LYS A 187 52.17 26.92 -26.09
C LYS A 187 50.67 26.59 -26.03
N ALA A 188 49.94 26.77 -27.13
CA ALA A 188 48.52 26.39 -27.21
C ALA A 188 48.36 24.88 -27.01
N GLN A 189 49.17 24.06 -27.68
CA GLN A 189 49.12 22.60 -27.55
C GLN A 189 49.45 22.12 -26.12
N ALA A 190 50.40 22.76 -25.44
CA ALA A 190 50.73 22.46 -24.05
C ALA A 190 49.58 22.83 -23.09
N ALA A 191 48.98 24.02 -23.24
CA ALA A 191 47.82 24.43 -22.45
C ALA A 191 46.62 23.49 -22.63
N HIS A 192 46.42 23.00 -23.86
CA HIS A 192 45.41 22.00 -24.18
C HIS A 192 45.64 20.66 -23.47
N ALA A 193 46.87 20.17 -23.45
CA ALA A 193 47.21 18.93 -22.75
C ALA A 193 47.01 19.06 -21.23
N GLU A 194 47.26 20.24 -20.65
CA GLU A 194 46.97 20.51 -19.24
C GLU A 194 45.47 20.54 -18.93
N LEU A 195 44.66 21.16 -19.79
CA LEU A 195 43.19 21.17 -19.67
C LEU A 195 42.60 19.76 -19.79
N GLN A 196 43.09 18.92 -20.70
CA GLN A 196 42.66 17.51 -20.78
C GLN A 196 42.91 16.76 -19.47
N LYS A 197 44.09 16.95 -18.86
CA LYS A 197 44.41 16.36 -17.55
C LYS A 197 43.49 16.87 -16.45
N LYS A 198 43.09 18.15 -16.49
CA LYS A 198 42.12 18.72 -15.53
C LYS A 198 40.74 18.09 -15.68
N ILE A 199 40.25 17.91 -16.91
CA ILE A 199 38.97 17.23 -17.18
C ILE A 199 38.98 15.79 -16.69
N GLN A 200 40.03 15.03 -17.00
CA GLN A 200 40.16 13.64 -16.57
C GLN A 200 40.11 13.53 -15.03
N LYS A 201 40.85 14.40 -14.33
CA LYS A 201 40.80 14.46 -12.86
C LYS A 201 39.40 14.83 -12.34
N ALA A 202 38.75 15.81 -12.96
CA ALA A 202 37.39 16.21 -12.57
C ALA A 202 36.38 15.07 -12.82
N GLU A 203 36.53 14.31 -13.90
CA GLU A 203 35.70 13.14 -14.21
C GLU A 203 35.90 12.02 -13.19
N GLU A 204 37.14 11.76 -12.78
CA GLU A 204 37.47 10.80 -11.72
C GLU A 204 36.83 11.19 -10.39
N VAL A 205 36.93 12.46 -9.99
CA VAL A 205 36.28 12.98 -8.77
C VAL A 205 34.77 12.76 -8.82
N ARG A 206 34.12 13.06 -9.96
CA ARG A 206 32.68 12.81 -10.14
C ARG A 206 32.33 11.33 -10.04
N LYS A 207 33.13 10.45 -10.65
CA LYS A 207 32.92 9.00 -10.57
C LYS A 207 33.02 8.49 -9.14
N VAL A 208 34.03 8.93 -8.39
CA VAL A 208 34.22 8.58 -6.98
C VAL A 208 33.06 9.08 -6.12
N ALA A 209 32.65 10.34 -6.29
CA ALA A 209 31.55 10.94 -5.55
C ALA A 209 30.22 10.20 -5.82
N ARG A 210 29.91 9.88 -7.08
CA ARG A 210 28.73 9.06 -7.44
C ARG A 210 28.80 7.65 -6.88
N ALA A 211 29.98 7.04 -6.87
CA ALA A 211 30.19 5.72 -6.28
C ALA A 211 29.95 5.75 -4.75
N ALA A 212 30.38 6.82 -4.07
CA ALA A 212 30.14 7.02 -2.64
C ALA A 212 28.64 7.07 -2.32
N VAL A 213 27.84 7.83 -3.08
CA VAL A 213 26.37 7.88 -2.90
C VAL A 213 25.72 6.51 -3.12
N ARG A 214 26.14 5.78 -4.17
CA ARG A 214 25.63 4.43 -4.44
C ARG A 214 25.95 3.46 -3.30
N LYS A 215 27.19 3.50 -2.79
CA LYS A 215 27.62 2.67 -1.65
C LYS A 215 26.81 2.99 -0.40
N LYS A 216 26.69 4.26 -0.03
CA LYS A 216 25.91 4.68 1.15
C LYS A 216 24.44 4.30 1.05
N SER A 217 23.85 4.44 -0.15
CA SER A 217 22.47 4.03 -0.41
C SER A 217 22.29 2.51 -0.32
N ALA A 218 23.30 1.73 -0.73
CA ALA A 218 23.29 0.28 -0.62
C ALA A 218 23.44 -0.17 0.84
N GLU A 219 24.36 0.44 1.58
CA GLU A 219 24.56 0.23 3.02
C GLU A 219 23.27 0.47 3.79
N LEU A 220 22.55 1.57 3.54
CA LEU A 220 21.25 1.84 4.16
C LEU A 220 20.23 0.72 3.90
N ARG A 221 20.14 0.24 2.66
CA ARG A 221 19.22 -0.84 2.30
C ARG A 221 19.59 -2.15 2.98
N GLU A 222 20.87 -2.46 3.02
CA GLU A 222 21.40 -3.66 3.68
C GLU A 222 21.13 -3.61 5.18
N GLU A 223 21.40 -2.48 5.83
CA GLU A 223 21.16 -2.29 7.25
C GLU A 223 19.68 -2.40 7.63
N ILE A 224 18.77 -1.84 6.82
CA ILE A 224 17.33 -1.96 7.01
C ILE A 224 16.91 -3.42 6.83
N SER A 225 17.42 -4.10 5.81
CA SER A 225 17.14 -5.51 5.56
C SER A 225 17.61 -6.39 6.71
N ALA A 226 18.84 -6.19 7.17
CA ALA A 226 19.42 -6.90 8.30
C ALA A 226 18.63 -6.66 9.60
N LEU A 227 18.20 -5.41 9.86
CA LEU A 227 17.35 -5.09 11.00
C LEU A 227 16.01 -5.85 10.94
N LYS A 228 15.32 -5.79 9.80
CA LYS A 228 14.05 -6.52 9.58
C LYS A 228 14.24 -8.03 9.73
N PHE A 229 15.32 -8.57 9.16
CA PHE A 229 15.65 -9.98 9.22
C PHE A 229 15.91 -10.43 10.65
N ARG A 230 16.72 -9.71 11.42
CA ARG A 230 17.02 -10.02 12.83
C ARG A 230 15.76 -10.04 13.69
N ILE A 231 14.89 -9.03 13.55
CA ILE A 231 13.64 -8.96 14.31
C ILE A 231 12.70 -10.10 13.91
N LYS A 232 12.60 -10.39 12.61
CA LYS A 232 11.79 -11.51 12.10
C LYS A 232 12.26 -12.85 12.67
N TRP A 233 13.55 -13.14 12.64
CA TRP A 233 14.11 -14.39 13.15
C TRP A 233 14.02 -14.50 14.67
N ALA A 234 14.27 -13.41 15.39
CA ALA A 234 14.07 -13.38 16.83
C ALA A 234 12.62 -13.76 17.16
N ASN A 235 11.64 -13.12 16.52
CA ASN A 235 10.23 -13.42 16.78
C ASN A 235 9.83 -14.87 16.43
N ILE A 236 10.36 -15.43 15.33
CA ILE A 236 10.07 -16.81 14.91
C ILE A 236 10.68 -17.84 15.86
N LEU A 237 11.90 -17.60 16.36
CA LEU A 237 12.65 -18.58 17.15
C LEU A 237 12.38 -18.49 18.65
N ILE A 238 11.96 -17.33 19.18
CA ILE A 238 11.75 -17.15 20.62
C ILE A 238 10.71 -18.14 21.16
N MET A 239 9.54 -18.28 20.52
CA MET A 239 8.48 -19.15 21.05
C MET A 239 8.87 -20.63 21.07
N PRO A 240 9.35 -21.23 19.96
CA PRO A 240 9.85 -22.61 20.00
C PRO A 240 11.01 -22.82 20.99
N ALA A 241 11.93 -21.86 21.10
CA ALA A 241 13.04 -21.94 22.05
C ALA A 241 12.57 -21.94 23.51
N LEU A 242 11.57 -21.11 23.85
CA LEU A 242 10.96 -21.09 25.17
C LEU A 242 10.26 -22.42 25.50
N VAL A 243 9.54 -23.00 24.53
CA VAL A 243 8.89 -24.31 24.71
C VAL A 243 9.93 -25.41 24.91
N ALA A 244 11.02 -25.43 24.11
CA ALA A 244 12.10 -26.38 24.26
C ALA A 244 12.79 -26.25 25.64
N LEU A 245 13.08 -25.02 26.08
CA LEU A 245 13.64 -24.75 27.39
C LEU A 245 12.74 -25.26 28.52
N PHE A 246 11.43 -25.02 28.42
CA PHE A 246 10.47 -25.50 29.41
C PHE A 246 10.42 -27.03 29.46
N GLY A 247 10.43 -27.70 28.31
CA GLY A 247 10.49 -29.16 28.24
C GLY A 247 11.75 -29.73 28.91
N VAL A 248 12.91 -29.11 28.70
CA VAL A 248 14.17 -29.49 29.35
C VAL A 248 14.09 -29.29 30.87
N LEU A 249 13.55 -28.16 31.34
CA LEU A 249 13.38 -27.90 32.78
C LEU A 249 12.50 -28.96 33.44
N VAL A 250 11.38 -29.34 32.81
CA VAL A 250 10.49 -30.39 33.33
C VAL A 250 11.18 -31.75 33.34
N ALA A 251 11.98 -32.07 32.32
CA ALA A 251 12.72 -33.33 32.26
C ALA A 251 13.82 -33.43 33.33
N VAL A 252 14.45 -32.32 33.70
CA VAL A 252 15.48 -32.26 34.75
C VAL A 252 14.87 -32.23 36.15
N ALA A 253 13.68 -31.63 36.32
CA ALA A 253 12.99 -31.55 37.61
C ALA A 253 12.21 -32.83 37.99
N ARG A 254 12.06 -33.76 37.05
CA ARG A 254 11.43 -35.06 37.23
C ARG A 254 12.44 -36.13 37.60
#